data_AF-A0A955TL94-F1
#
_entry.id   AF-A0A955TL94-F1
#
_cell.length_a   1.000
_cell.length_b   1.000
_cell.length_c   1.000
_cell.angle_alpha   90.00
_cell.angle_beta   90.00
_cell.angle_gamma   90.00
#
_symmetry.space_group_name_H-M   'P 1'
#
loop_
_entity.id
_entity.type
_entity.pdbx_description
1 polymer ?
#
loop_
_entity_poly.entity_id
_entity_poly.type
_entity_poly.pdbx_seq_one_letter_code
_entity_poly.pdbx_strand_id
1 'polypeptide(L)' 'MKSCEKCQGSMIVERAVDLEVGLSILYFVCLNCGKRVQAEREPRPLVH' A
#
# COMPACT_ATOMS: atom_id res chain seq x y z
N MET A 1 -8.95 10.96 4.79
CA MET A 1 -9.17 9.76 3.96
C MET A 1 -8.68 10.06 2.55
N LYS A 2 -7.80 9.25 1.95
CA LYS A 2 -7.26 9.50 0.60
C LYS A 2 -8.25 8.98 -0.45
N SER A 3 -8.51 9.74 -1.51
CA SER A 3 -9.40 9.35 -2.60
C SER A 3 -8.59 8.86 -3.80
N CYS A 4 -9.12 7.86 -4.51
CA CYS A 4 -8.49 7.30 -5.69
C CYS A 4 -8.65 8.23 -6.89
N GLU A 5 -7.54 8.66 -7.50
CA GLU A 5 -7.56 9.53 -8.70
C GLU A 5 -8.25 8.88 -9.91
N LYS A 6 -8.34 7.54 -9.97
CA LYS A 6 -8.93 6.81 -11.10
C LYS A 6 -10.46 6.74 -11.03
N CYS A 7 -11.03 6.50 -9.84
CA CYS A 7 -12.46 6.20 -9.69
C CYS A 7 -13.14 6.98 -8.55
N GLN A 8 -12.43 7.91 -7.92
CA GLN A 8 -12.87 8.71 -6.77
C GLN A 8 -13.28 7.92 -5.52
N GLY A 9 -13.14 6.59 -5.52
CA GLY A 9 -13.42 5.74 -4.36
C GLY A 9 -12.41 5.90 -3.22
N SER A 10 -12.80 5.46 -2.03
CA SER A 10 -11.96 5.51 -0.83
C SER A 10 -10.72 4.62 -0.95
N MET A 11 -9.60 5.10 -0.42
CA MET A 11 -8.37 4.33 -0.28
C MET A 11 -8.06 4.05 1.18
N ILE A 12 -7.62 2.82 1.46
CA ILE A 12 -7.14 2.37 2.76
C ILE A 12 -5.64 2.13 2.72
N VAL A 13 -5.00 2.08 3.89
CA VAL A 13 -3.59 1.68 4.00
C VAL A 13 -3.53 0.16 4.13
N GLU A 14 -2.71 -0.47 3.30
CA GLU A 14 -2.43 -1.91 3.30
C GLU A 14 -0.93 -2.13 3.38
N ARG A 15 -0.50 -3.15 4.13
CA ARG A 15 0.89 -3.59 4.18
C ARG A 15 1.08 -4.75 3.23
N ALA A 16 1.97 -4.58 2.26
CA ALA A 16 2.51 -5.69 1.48
C ALA A 16 3.79 -6.19 2.14
N VAL A 17 3.98 -7.50 2.14
CA VAL A 17 5.14 -8.17 2.76
C VAL A 17 5.76 -9.10 1.75
N ASP A 18 7.07 -8.99 1.59
CA ASP A 18 7.90 -9.95 0.88
C ASP A 18 8.67 -10.77 1.92
N LEU A 19 8.29 -12.04 2.06
CA LEU A 19 8.88 -12.94 3.04
C LEU A 19 10.22 -13.55 2.55
N GLU A 20 10.50 -13.54 1.25
CA GLU A 20 11.76 -14.09 0.72
C GLU A 20 12.93 -13.19 1.06
N VAL A 21 12.74 -11.88 0.95
CA VAL A 21 13.77 -10.87 1.28
C VAL A 21 13.54 -10.19 2.64
N GLY A 22 12.47 -10.54 3.34
CA GLY A 22 12.17 -10.01 4.67
C GLY A 22 11.86 -8.51 4.68
N LEU A 23 11.11 -8.02 3.69
CA LEU A 23 10.76 -6.61 3.55
C LEU A 23 9.25 -6.39 3.65
N SER A 24 8.85 -5.19 4.06
CA SER A 24 7.46 -4.74 4.06
C SER A 24 7.35 -3.32 3.53
N ILE A 25 6.22 -2.98 2.93
CA ILE A 25 5.96 -1.64 2.42
C ILE A 25 4.48 -1.30 2.55
N LEU A 26 4.18 -0.04 2.85
CA LEU A 26 2.80 0.44 2.91
C LEU A 26 2.34 0.96 1.55
N TYR A 27 1.13 0.56 1.16
CA TYR A 27 0.40 1.07 0.00
C TYR A 27 -0.92 1.70 0.44
N PHE A 28 -1.35 2.71 -0.30
CA PHE A 28 -2.76 3.07 -0.38
C PHE A 28 -3.42 2.18 -1.44
N VAL A 29 -4.47 1.47 -1.08
CA VAL A 29 -5.23 0.60 -2.00
C VAL A 29 -6.65 1.11 -2.09
N CYS A 30 -7.14 1.33 -3.31
CA CYS A 30 -8.52 1.70 -3.54
C CYS A 30 -9.45 0.50 -3.37
N LEU A 31 -10.45 0.64 -2.49
CA LEU A 31 -11.44 -0.42 -2.23
C LEU A 31 -12.37 -0.71 -3.41
N ASN A 32 -12.50 0.23 -4.37
CA ASN A 32 -13.41 0.09 -5.50
C ASN A 32 -12.73 -0.52 -6.74
N CYS A 33 -11.55 -0.01 -7.12
CA CYS A 33 -10.89 -0.39 -8.38
C CYS A 33 -9.53 -1.07 -8.21
N GLY A 34 -9.07 -1.28 -6.98
CA GLY A 34 -7.80 -1.95 -6.68
C GLY A 34 -6.53 -1.15 -7.00
N LYS A 35 -6.63 0.11 -7.49
CA LYS A 35 -5.43 0.95 -7.76
C LYS A 35 -4.58 1.05 -6.48
N ARG A 36 -3.29 0.73 -6.62
CA ARG A 36 -2.29 0.83 -5.55
C ARG A 36 -1.43 2.06 -5.78
N VAL A 37 -1.14 2.80 -4.71
CA VAL A 37 -0.21 3.93 -4.70
C VAL A 37 0.70 3.78 -3.50
N GLN A 38 2.01 3.84 -3.70
CA GLN A 38 2.98 3.68 -2.62
C GLN A 38 2.75 4.77 -1.55
N ALA A 39 2.66 4.37 -0.28
CA ALA A 39 2.40 5.27 0.85
C ALA A 39 3.70 5.73 1.53
N GLU A 40 4.77 4.94 1.40
CA GLU A 40 6.10 5.22 1.93
C GLU A 40 7.12 5.31 0.81
N ARG A 41 8.24 6.01 1.03
CA ARG A 41 9.29 6.17 0.01
C ARG A 41 10.02 4.88 -0.32
N GLU A 42 10.30 4.06 0.69
CA GLU A 42 11.12 2.86 0.58
C GLU A 42 10.52 1.70 1.41
N PRO A 43 10.68 0.44 0.98
CA PRO A 43 10.38 -0.71 1.82
C PRO A 43 11.22 -0.71 3.10
N ARG A 44 10.64 -1.22 4.19
CA ARG A 44 11.30 -1.39 5.49
C ARG A 44 11.54 -2.88 5.77
N PRO A 45 12.66 -3.23 6.43
CA PRO A 45 12.87 -4.59 6.93
C PRO A 45 11.74 -5.04 7.86
N LEU A 46 11.38 -6.33 7.76
CA LEU A 46 10.58 -7.03 8.76
C LEU A 46 11.44 -7.20 10.01
N VAL A 47 11.41 -6.23 10.90
CA VAL A 47 12.08 -6.37 12.20
C VAL A 47 11.34 -7.45 12.99
N HIS A 48 12.03 -8.55 13.30
CA HIS A 48 11.57 -9.60 14.21
C HIS A 48 11.74 -9.15 15.67
#